data_AF-W6UX28-F1
#
_entry.id   AF-W6UX28-F1
#
_cell.length_a   1.000
_cell.length_b   1.000
_cell.length_c   1.000
_cell.angle_alpha   90.00
_cell.angle_beta   90.00
_cell.angle_gamma   90.00
#
_symmetry.space_group_name_H-M   'P 1'
#
loop_
_entity.id
_entity.type
_entity.pdbx_description
1 polymer ?
#
loop_
_entity_poly.entity_id
_entity_poly.type
_entity_poly.pdbx_seq_one_letter_code
_entity_poly.pdbx_strand_id
1 'polypeptide(L)'
;MHLANGEKGLRKMTDKTYGEKPHSDSRHDSKPLQMFTEISLLMDGEIPKGAIPVTSTRPPSNQHWGELARYILYEEVFDEESREFASPQYPSISFRYFDRFCSILHKAGSSTIMINNLCDSS
;
A
#
# COMPACT_ATOMS: atom_id res chain seq x y z
N MET A 1 46.46 48.53 48.66
CA MET A 1 45.56 49.16 49.65
C MET A 1 44.15 49.21 49.08
N HIS A 2 43.18 48.77 49.89
CA HIS A 2 41.74 49.09 49.97
C HIS A 2 40.89 49.17 48.67
N LEU A 3 39.90 48.30 48.41
CA LEU A 3 38.63 47.92 49.10
C LEU A 3 37.39 48.72 48.64
N ALA A 4 36.26 47.99 48.61
CA ALA A 4 34.82 48.37 48.56
C ALA A 4 34.15 48.31 47.17
N ASN A 5 33.23 47.38 46.88
CA ASN A 5 31.86 47.14 47.40
C ASN A 5 30.90 48.32 47.21
N GLY A 6 29.75 48.06 46.56
CA GLY A 6 28.61 48.99 46.53
C GLY A 6 27.49 48.57 45.58
N GLU A 7 26.43 48.00 46.15
CA GLU A 7 25.27 47.38 45.50
C GLU A 7 24.19 48.36 44.96
N LYS A 8 23.22 47.77 44.22
CA LYS A 8 21.82 48.18 43.99
C LYS A 8 21.61 49.30 42.95
N GLY A 9 20.78 49.19 41.92
CA GLY A 9 19.73 48.23 41.60
C GLY A 9 18.63 48.98 40.83
N LEU A 10 18.29 48.56 39.61
CA LEU A 10 17.01 48.92 38.99
C LEU A 10 16.54 47.73 38.15
N ARG A 11 15.40 47.17 38.56
CA ARG A 11 14.76 46.00 37.94
C ARG A 11 13.85 46.43 36.78
N LYS A 12 13.62 45.44 35.91
CA LYS A 12 12.53 45.28 34.92
C LYS A 12 12.82 45.95 33.57
N MET A 13 12.55 45.36 32.41
CA MET A 13 11.52 44.38 32.05
C MET A 13 12.05 43.35 31.03
N THR A 14 11.38 42.21 31.06
CA THR A 14 11.48 41.04 30.18
C THR A 14 11.37 41.38 28.69
N ASP A 15 12.18 40.75 27.86
CA ASP A 15 11.65 40.08 26.68
C ASP A 15 12.46 38.83 26.37
N LYS A 16 11.83 37.66 26.52
CA LYS A 16 12.41 36.37 26.12
C LYS A 16 11.97 36.14 24.68
N THR A 17 12.69 36.69 23.72
CA THR A 17 12.57 36.26 22.34
C THR A 17 13.21 34.86 22.25
N TYR A 18 12.39 33.82 22.36
CA TYR A 18 12.79 32.45 22.06
C TYR A 18 13.20 32.40 20.59
N GLY A 19 14.52 32.41 20.35
CA GLY A 19 15.10 32.04 19.07
C GLY A 19 14.69 30.62 18.72
N GLU A 20 13.96 30.52 17.62
CA GLU A 20 13.59 29.37 16.81
C GLU A 20 14.17 28.02 17.24
N LYS A 21 13.28 27.11 17.67
CA LYS A 21 13.54 25.67 17.54
C LYS A 21 13.75 25.38 16.04
N PRO A 22 14.77 24.59 15.66
CA PRO A 22 14.83 24.10 14.29
C PRO A 22 13.53 23.35 14.01
N HIS A 23 12.87 23.72 12.91
CA HIS A 23 11.76 22.98 12.35
C HIS A 23 12.24 21.53 12.20
N SER A 24 11.76 20.65 13.06
CA SER A 24 11.90 19.22 12.84
C SER A 24 11.11 18.94 11.57
N ASP A 25 11.81 18.80 10.44
CA ASP A 25 11.29 18.09 9.28
C ASP A 25 10.81 16.75 9.80
N SER A 26 9.50 16.64 10.02
CA SER A 26 8.85 15.36 10.18
C SER A 26 8.86 14.70 8.82
N ARG A 27 10.03 14.18 8.43
CA ARG A 27 10.10 13.09 7.47
C ARG A 27 9.22 12.02 8.09
N HIS A 28 8.02 11.85 7.54
CA HIS A 28 7.21 10.72 7.88
C HIS A 28 8.06 9.50 7.52
N ASP A 29 8.67 8.88 8.53
CA ASP A 29 9.15 7.51 8.47
C ASP A 29 7.89 6.62 8.30
N SER A 30 7.23 6.72 7.15
CA SER A 30 6.16 5.83 6.78
C SER A 30 6.81 4.48 6.55
N LYS A 31 6.69 3.59 7.55
CA LYS A 31 7.01 2.18 7.34
C LYS A 31 6.29 1.71 6.07
N PRO A 32 6.97 1.02 5.15
CA PRO A 32 6.31 0.50 3.96
C PRO A 32 5.14 -0.39 4.42
N LEU A 33 3.93 -0.04 3.94
CA LEU A 33 2.75 -0.86 4.19
C LEU A 33 2.94 -2.17 3.44
N GLN A 34 3.05 -3.27 4.20
CA GLN A 34 2.99 -4.59 3.60
C GLN A 34 1.56 -4.80 3.10
N MET A 35 1.39 -4.83 1.79
CA MET A 35 0.10 -5.01 1.14
C MET A 35 -0.14 -6.49 0.86
N PHE A 36 -1.29 -6.99 1.29
CA PHE A 36 -1.84 -8.26 0.80
C PHE A 36 -2.65 -7.97 -0.46
N THR A 37 -2.47 -8.76 -1.51
CA THR A 37 -3.27 -8.66 -2.75
C THR A 37 -3.73 -10.05 -3.16
N GLU A 38 -5.00 -10.17 -3.55
CA GLU A 38 -5.61 -11.41 -4.04
C GLU A 38 -6.14 -11.16 -5.46
N ILE A 39 -5.94 -12.14 -6.34
CA ILE A 39 -6.55 -12.21 -7.66
C ILE A 39 -7.60 -13.31 -7.63
N SER A 40 -8.85 -12.93 -7.81
CA SER A 40 -9.98 -13.86 -7.89
C SER A 40 -10.62 -13.83 -9.27
N LEU A 41 -11.11 -14.98 -9.75
CA LEU A 41 -11.83 -15.14 -11.00
C LEU A 41 -13.26 -15.61 -10.74
N LEU A 42 -14.20 -15.14 -11.56
CA LEU A 42 -15.56 -15.67 -11.55
C LEU A 42 -15.58 -17.03 -12.24
N MET A 43 -15.90 -18.07 -11.49
CA MET A 43 -15.90 -19.46 -11.93
C MET A 43 -17.32 -20.03 -11.94
N ASP A 44 -17.58 -20.94 -12.87
CA ASP A 44 -18.81 -21.74 -12.93
C ASP A 44 -18.56 -23.12 -12.31
N GLY A 45 -19.45 -23.62 -11.45
CA GLY A 45 -19.35 -24.97 -10.90
C GLY A 45 -19.96 -25.16 -9.52
N GLU A 46 -19.55 -26.24 -8.85
CA GLU A 46 -19.90 -26.49 -7.46
C GLU A 46 -19.31 -25.40 -6.57
N ILE A 47 -20.14 -24.75 -5.76
CA ILE A 47 -19.72 -23.67 -4.88
C ILE A 47 -18.97 -24.26 -3.69
N PRO A 48 -17.67 -23.97 -3.51
CA PRO A 48 -16.91 -24.47 -2.37
C PRO A 48 -17.51 -24.02 -1.05
N LYS A 49 -17.35 -24.85 -0.01
CA LYS A 49 -17.83 -24.51 1.33
C LYS A 49 -17.15 -23.23 1.82
N GLY A 50 -17.92 -22.18 2.03
CA GLY A 50 -17.44 -20.88 2.48
C GLY A 50 -17.13 -19.88 1.35
N ALA A 51 -17.26 -20.29 0.08
CA ALA A 51 -17.17 -19.34 -1.03
C ALA A 51 -18.36 -18.36 -0.99
N ILE A 52 -18.12 -17.12 -1.42
CA ILE A 52 -19.15 -16.09 -1.51
C ILE A 52 -19.93 -16.32 -2.81
N PRO A 53 -21.21 -16.75 -2.76
CA PRO A 53 -21.98 -17.00 -3.97
C PRO A 53 -22.25 -15.69 -4.71
N VAL A 54 -22.16 -15.72 -6.04
CA VAL A 54 -22.53 -14.56 -6.84
C VAL A 54 -24.05 -14.51 -6.96
N THR A 55 -24.65 -13.45 -6.43
CA THR A 55 -26.09 -13.19 -6.50
C THR A 55 -26.49 -12.86 -7.94
N SER A 56 -26.82 -13.90 -8.71
CA SER A 56 -27.49 -13.73 -10.00
C SER A 56 -28.98 -13.50 -9.81
N THR A 57 -29.57 -12.67 -10.68
CA THR A 57 -31.02 -12.43 -10.73
C THR A 57 -31.83 -13.66 -11.16
N ARG A 58 -31.18 -14.74 -11.62
CA ARG A 58 -31.81 -16.01 -11.96
C ARG A 58 -31.18 -17.20 -11.23
N PRO A 59 -31.94 -17.91 -10.37
CA PRO A 59 -31.50 -19.16 -9.77
C PRO A 59 -31.62 -20.37 -10.73
N PRO A 60 -30.77 -21.40 -10.57
CA PRO A 60 -29.58 -21.42 -9.71
C PRO A 60 -28.38 -20.75 -10.38
N SER A 61 -27.70 -19.89 -9.62
CA SER A 61 -26.35 -19.42 -9.96
C SER A 61 -25.36 -20.45 -9.44
N ASN A 62 -24.67 -21.11 -10.36
CA ASN A 62 -23.54 -21.99 -10.02
C ASN A 62 -22.22 -21.19 -10.08
N GLN A 63 -22.30 -19.86 -9.91
CA GLN A 63 -21.16 -18.96 -10.04
C GLN A 63 -20.61 -18.58 -8.67
N HIS A 64 -19.28 -18.61 -8.55
CA HIS A 64 -18.58 -18.20 -7.35
C HIS A 64 -17.25 -17.52 -7.69
N TRP A 65 -16.76 -16.68 -6.79
CA TRP A 65 -15.39 -16.17 -6.88
C TRP A 65 -14.43 -17.22 -6.34
N GLY A 66 -13.49 -17.65 -7.18
CA GLY A 66 -12.38 -18.51 -6.79
C GLY A 66 -11.07 -17.73 -6.81
N GLU A 67 -10.26 -17.94 -5.78
CA GLU A 67 -8.92 -17.36 -5.68
C GLU A 67 -7.97 -18.08 -6.64
N LEU A 68 -7.24 -17.32 -7.47
CA LEU A 68 -6.26 -17.84 -8.42
C LEU A 68 -4.81 -17.59 -7.98
N ALA A 69 -4.57 -16.47 -7.32
CA ALA A 69 -3.24 -16.11 -6.85
C ALA A 69 -3.32 -15.08 -5.73
N ARG A 70 -2.29 -15.06 -4.89
CA ARG A 70 -2.12 -14.06 -3.84
C ARG A 70 -0.69 -13.56 -3.76
N TYR A 71 -0.54 -12.37 -3.20
CA TYR A 71 0.74 -11.67 -3.11
C TYR A 71 0.95 -11.13 -1.70
N ILE A 72 2.04 -11.57 -1.08
CA ILE A 72 2.64 -10.96 0.11
C ILE A 72 4.14 -10.91 -0.15
N LEU A 73 4.60 -9.85 -0.82
CA LEU A 73 5.94 -9.70 -1.42
C LEU A 73 6.23 -10.69 -2.57
N TYR A 74 5.92 -11.96 -2.38
CA TYR A 74 6.02 -13.04 -3.38
C TYR A 74 4.65 -13.45 -3.89
N GLU A 75 4.63 -14.03 -5.07
CA GLU A 75 3.45 -14.63 -5.69
C GLU A 75 3.29 -16.08 -5.23
N GLU A 76 2.07 -16.44 -4.88
CA GLU A 76 1.63 -17.83 -4.73
C GLU A 76 0.44 -18.05 -5.69
N VAL A 77 0.54 -19.03 -6.58
CA VAL A 77 -0.52 -19.37 -7.54
C VAL A 77 -1.27 -20.59 -7.04
N PHE A 78 -2.60 -20.53 -7.07
CA PHE A 78 -3.46 -21.66 -6.72
C PHE A 78 -3.43 -22.71 -7.83
N ASP A 79 -3.12 -23.95 -7.48
CA ASP A 79 -3.19 -25.10 -8.36
C ASP A 79 -4.51 -25.85 -8.14
N GLU A 80 -5.36 -25.87 -9.17
CA GLU A 80 -6.65 -26.57 -9.12
C GLU A 80 -6.50 -28.08 -8.94
N GLU A 81 -5.44 -28.70 -9.48
CA GLU A 81 -5.28 -30.15 -9.44
C GLU A 81 -4.93 -30.63 -8.03
N SER A 82 -3.91 -30.01 -7.42
CA SER A 82 -3.52 -30.30 -6.04
C SER A 82 -4.43 -29.65 -5.00
N ARG A 83 -5.23 -28.64 -5.38
CA ARG A 83 -6.01 -27.77 -4.49
C ARG A 83 -5.17 -27.05 -3.44
N GLU A 84 -3.92 -26.74 -3.78
CA GLU A 84 -2.95 -26.09 -2.91
C GLU A 84 -2.32 -24.88 -3.61
N PHE A 85 -1.76 -23.96 -2.81
CA PHE A 85 -0.94 -22.89 -3.36
C PHE A 85 0.47 -23.40 -3.64
N ALA A 86 0.99 -23.07 -4.82
CA ALA A 86 2.39 -23.28 -5.14
C ALA A 86 3.29 -22.52 -4.16
N SER A 87 4.54 -22.98 -4.03
CA SER A 87 5.53 -22.31 -3.20
C SER A 87 5.76 -20.85 -3.65
N PRO A 88 6.02 -19.91 -2.72
CA PRO A 88 6.23 -18.51 -3.05
C PRO A 88 7.33 -18.30 -4.10
N GLN A 89 7.04 -17.49 -5.11
CA GLN A 89 7.96 -17.19 -6.20
C GLN A 89 8.01 -15.69 -6.52
N TYR A 90 9.06 -15.26 -7.22
CA TYR A 90 9.10 -13.90 -7.74
C TYR A 90 8.05 -13.75 -8.85
N PRO A 91 7.19 -12.71 -8.79
CA PRO A 91 6.21 -12.48 -9.82
C PRO A 91 6.90 -12.21 -11.15
N SER A 92 6.38 -12.80 -12.22
CA SER A 92 6.81 -12.50 -13.58
C SER A 92 5.60 -12.16 -14.43
N ILE A 93 5.67 -11.05 -15.15
CA ILE A 93 4.59 -10.59 -16.02
C ILE A 93 5.05 -10.61 -17.47
N SER A 94 4.22 -11.21 -18.34
CA SER A 94 4.45 -11.11 -19.78
C SER A 94 4.31 -9.67 -20.24
N PHE A 95 5.26 -9.20 -21.06
CA PHE A 95 5.18 -7.88 -21.68
C PHE A 95 3.85 -7.63 -22.39
N ARG A 96 3.26 -8.66 -23.02
CA ARG A 96 1.95 -8.56 -23.67
C ARG A 96 0.82 -8.17 -22.70
N TYR A 97 0.83 -8.71 -21.48
CA TYR A 97 -0.16 -8.36 -20.46
C TYR A 97 0.11 -6.99 -19.86
N PHE A 98 1.39 -6.64 -19.65
CA PHE A 98 1.79 -5.31 -19.21
C PHE A 98 1.34 -4.21 -20.20
N ASP A 99 1.62 -4.37 -21.50
CA ASP A 99 1.22 -3.41 -22.53
C ASP A 99 -0.31 -3.26 -22.63
N ARG A 100 -1.04 -4.38 -22.55
CA ARG A 100 -2.51 -4.36 -22.51
C ARG A 100 -3.02 -3.63 -21.27
N PHE A 101 -2.39 -3.83 -20.13
CA PHE A 101 -2.72 -3.16 -18.88
C PHE A 101 -2.52 -1.65 -18.99
N CYS A 102 -1.35 -1.20 -19.46
CA CYS A 102 -1.09 0.21 -19.76
C CYS A 102 -2.16 0.79 -20.70
N SER A 103 -2.52 0.08 -21.76
CA SER A 103 -3.57 0.50 -22.69
C SER A 103 -4.94 0.67 -22.01
N ILE A 104 -5.30 -0.20 -21.08
CA ILE A 104 -6.55 -0.08 -20.30
C ILE A 104 -6.50 1.17 -19.41
N LEU A 105 -5.38 1.43 -18.75
CA LEU A 105 -5.20 2.61 -17.89
C LEU A 105 -5.25 3.91 -18.69
N HIS A 106 -4.62 3.96 -19.85
CA HIS A 106 -4.66 5.13 -20.73
C HIS A 106 -6.08 5.38 -21.26
N LYS A 107 -6.83 4.34 -21.61
CA LYS A 107 -8.26 4.45 -21.95
C LYS A 107 -9.10 4.87 -20.75
N ALA A 108 -8.75 4.40 -19.56
CA ALA A 108 -9.37 4.78 -18.30
C ALA A 108 -8.93 6.17 -17.80
N GLY A 109 -8.01 6.86 -18.50
CA GLY A 109 -7.42 8.17 -18.15
C GLY A 109 -8.40 9.35 -18.05
N SER A 110 -9.70 9.11 -17.95
CA SER A 110 -10.70 10.05 -17.43
C SER A 110 -11.10 9.73 -15.97
N SER A 111 -10.49 8.74 -15.32
CA SER A 111 -10.64 8.39 -13.91
C SER A 111 -9.32 7.82 -13.39
N THR A 112 -8.64 8.62 -12.59
CA THR A 112 -7.33 8.38 -11.98
C THR A 112 -7.22 6.98 -11.34
N ILE A 113 -6.51 6.06 -11.98
CA ILE A 113 -5.99 4.86 -11.32
C ILE A 113 -4.52 5.14 -11.01
N MET A 114 -4.23 5.39 -9.73
CA MET A 114 -2.87 5.57 -9.22
C MET A 114 -2.17 4.22 -9.22
N ILE A 115 -1.32 3.97 -10.21
CA ILE A 115 -0.34 2.89 -10.13
C ILE A 115 0.96 3.52 -9.71
N ASN A 116 1.38 3.21 -8.49
CA ASN A 116 2.69 3.59 -8.00
C ASN A 116 3.73 2.78 -8.79
N ASN A 117 4.43 3.47 -9.70
CA ASN A 117 5.57 2.93 -10.41
C ASN A 117 6.66 2.52 -9.41
N LEU A 118 6.99 1.23 -9.38
CA LEU A 118 8.29 0.73 -8.95
C LEU A 118 9.11 0.51 -10.21
N CYS A 119 9.68 1.59 -10.72
CA CYS A 119 10.77 1.53 -11.69
C CYS A 119 11.66 2.75 -11.45
N ASP A 120 12.48 2.67 -10.41
CA ASP A 120 13.66 3.51 -10.30
C ASP A 120 14.91 2.66 -10.52
N SER A 121 15.53 2.95 -11.67
CA SER A 121 16.98 3.07 -11.89
C SER A 121 17.84 1.80 -11.91
N SER A 122 18.22 1.41 -13.14
CA SER A 122 19.53 0.84 -13.45
C SER A 122 20.43 1.93 -14.02
#